data_AF-A0A0K2AKX2-F1
#
_entry.id   AF-A0A0K2AKX2-F1
#
_cell.length_a   1.000
_cell.length_b   1.000
_cell.length_c   1.000
_cell.angle_alpha   90.00
_cell.angle_beta   90.00
_cell.angle_gamma   90.00
#
_symmetry.space_group_name_H-M   'P 1'
#
loop_
_entity.id
_entity.type
_entity.pdbx_description
1 polymer ?
#
loop_
_entity_poly.entity_id
_entity_poly.type
_entity_poly.pdbx_seq_one_letter_code
_entity_poly.pdbx_strand_id
1 'polypeptide(L)'
;MNTPAPTRDEPPEHARFAAHLRDLARATGPEETAVVARVLGDPDRTMARSAVLRHLDRRATDLHPGPEFEAWADAMTGVVGGDPFLTRRLLEWSLIRVVVLERPWRPGDLLESSDWLQLKAAATSNAEVVQLLAERGRTKRIRRTARLNRAWPGDR
;
A
#
# COMPACT_ATOMS: atom_id res chain seq x y z
N MET A 1 -24.82 0.61 -27.80
CA MET A 1 -23.71 0.87 -26.85
C MET A 1 -23.81 2.33 -26.44
N ASN A 2 -24.48 2.63 -25.34
CA ASN A 2 -24.62 4.00 -24.82
C ASN A 2 -23.59 4.23 -23.73
N THR A 3 -22.56 5.01 -24.04
CA THR A 3 -21.71 5.63 -23.02
C THR A 3 -22.51 6.78 -22.40
N PRO A 4 -22.78 6.80 -21.08
CA PRO A 4 -23.43 7.97 -20.49
C PRO A 4 -22.50 9.18 -20.62
N ALA A 5 -23.08 10.30 -21.08
CA ALA A 5 -22.39 11.59 -21.15
C ALA A 5 -21.92 12.02 -19.75
N PRO A 6 -20.76 12.69 -19.62
CA PRO A 6 -20.32 13.23 -18.33
C PRO A 6 -21.33 14.26 -17.83
N THR A 7 -21.89 14.04 -16.64
CA THR A 7 -22.80 14.97 -15.98
C THR A 7 -22.05 16.24 -15.58
N ARG A 8 -22.60 17.40 -15.94
CA ARG A 8 -21.97 18.73 -15.90
C ARG A 8 -21.77 19.33 -14.50
N ASP A 9 -21.97 18.54 -13.44
CA ASP A 9 -21.96 18.98 -12.03
C ASP A 9 -21.05 18.11 -11.14
N GLU A 10 -19.93 17.59 -11.65
CA GLU A 10 -18.93 16.99 -10.76
C GLU A 10 -18.15 18.11 -10.05
N PRO A 11 -18.16 18.15 -8.69
CA PRO A 11 -17.36 19.12 -7.95
C PRO A 11 -15.90 19.13 -8.44
N PRO A 12 -15.27 20.31 -8.62
CA PRO A 12 -13.93 20.42 -9.21
C PRO A 12 -12.88 19.55 -8.51
N GLU A 13 -13.05 19.29 -7.21
CA GLU A 13 -12.22 18.39 -6.42
C GLU A 13 -12.28 16.93 -6.88
N HIS A 14 -13.46 16.42 -7.27
CA HIS A 14 -13.60 15.04 -7.73
C HIS A 14 -12.99 14.85 -9.12
N ALA A 15 -13.18 15.83 -10.01
CA ALA A 15 -12.54 15.83 -11.32
C ALA A 15 -11.00 15.87 -11.21
N ARG A 16 -10.45 16.70 -10.29
CA ARG A 16 -9.01 16.74 -9.99
C ARG A 16 -8.51 15.43 -9.42
N PHE A 17 -9.21 14.86 -8.44
CA PHE A 17 -8.84 13.57 -7.86
C PHE A 17 -8.81 12.46 -8.93
N ALA A 18 -9.83 12.40 -9.77
CA ALA A 18 -9.90 11.43 -10.86
C ALA A 18 -8.77 11.64 -11.89
N ALA A 19 -8.36 12.89 -12.15
CA ALA A 19 -7.20 13.19 -12.99
C ALA A 19 -5.90 12.67 -12.36
N HIS A 20 -5.66 12.95 -11.08
CA HIS A 20 -4.49 12.45 -10.34
C HIS A 20 -4.42 10.92 -10.37
N LEU A 21 -5.54 10.22 -10.17
CA LEU A 21 -5.58 8.77 -10.24
C LEU A 21 -5.24 8.24 -11.65
N ARG A 22 -5.71 8.89 -12.71
CA ARG A 22 -5.39 8.50 -14.10
C ARG A 22 -3.92 8.72 -14.43
N ASP A 23 -3.36 9.84 -14.00
CA ASP A 23 -1.95 10.16 -14.21
C ASP A 23 -1.05 9.14 -13.48
N LEU A 24 -1.32 8.90 -12.19
CA LEU A 24 -0.60 7.92 -11.38
C LEU A 24 -0.74 6.49 -11.92
N ALA A 25 -1.92 6.12 -12.43
CA ALA A 25 -2.13 4.79 -13.02
C ALA A 25 -1.24 4.54 -14.25
N ARG A 26 -0.95 5.58 -15.04
CA ARG A 26 -0.07 5.50 -16.23
C ARG A 26 1.41 5.66 -15.90
N ALA A 27 1.72 6.28 -14.76
CA ALA A 27 3.07 6.55 -14.34
C ALA A 27 3.82 5.25 -13.97
N THR A 28 4.91 4.98 -14.69
CA THR A 28 5.83 3.87 -14.45
C THR A 28 7.25 4.27 -14.85
N GLY A 29 8.24 3.58 -14.32
CA GLY A 29 9.63 3.82 -14.68
C GLY A 29 10.15 5.19 -14.20
N PRO A 30 11.08 5.84 -14.93
CA PRO A 30 11.76 7.04 -14.46
C PRO A 30 10.84 8.22 -14.12
N GLU A 31 9.73 8.38 -14.86
CA GLU A 31 8.78 9.48 -14.69
C GLU A 31 7.86 9.31 -13.47
N GLU A 32 7.84 8.12 -12.85
CA GLU A 32 6.91 7.81 -11.77
C GLU A 32 7.08 8.76 -10.58
N THR A 33 8.33 9.05 -10.20
CA THR A 33 8.68 9.97 -9.11
C THR A 33 8.22 11.40 -9.38
N ALA A 34 8.38 11.89 -10.62
CA ALA A 34 7.98 13.23 -11.02
C ALA A 34 6.46 13.40 -10.98
N VAL A 35 5.70 12.39 -11.41
CA VAL A 35 4.24 12.40 -11.30
C VAL A 35 3.78 12.41 -9.84
N VAL A 36 4.39 11.58 -8.99
CA VAL A 36 4.09 11.56 -7.55
C VAL A 36 4.39 12.92 -6.91
N ALA A 37 5.55 13.51 -7.18
CA ALA A 37 5.93 14.83 -6.67
C ALA A 37 4.94 15.91 -7.09
N ARG A 38 4.50 15.90 -8.37
CA ARG A 38 3.50 16.83 -8.90
C ARG A 38 2.16 16.71 -8.17
N VAL A 39 1.68 15.48 -7.94
CA VAL A 39 0.42 15.24 -7.23
C VAL A 39 0.52 15.72 -5.78
N LEU A 40 1.64 15.48 -5.09
CA LEU A 40 1.88 15.97 -3.73
C LEU A 40 1.96 17.50 -3.63
N GLY A 41 2.19 18.19 -4.75
CA GLY A 41 2.11 19.64 -4.84
C GLY A 41 0.69 20.21 -4.91
N ASP A 42 -0.36 19.39 -5.00
CA ASP A 42 -1.75 19.88 -5.00
C ASP A 42 -2.08 20.58 -3.66
N PRO A 43 -2.74 21.74 -3.68
CA PRO A 43 -3.13 22.45 -2.46
C PRO A 43 -4.03 21.62 -1.54
N ASP A 44 -4.84 20.71 -2.08
CA ASP A 44 -5.59 19.74 -1.30
C ASP A 44 -4.68 18.57 -0.90
N ARG A 45 -3.96 18.76 0.21
CA ARG A 45 -3.02 17.77 0.76
C ARG A 45 -3.68 16.44 1.10
N THR A 46 -4.95 16.44 1.51
CA THR A 46 -5.67 15.22 1.88
C THR A 46 -5.99 14.40 0.64
N MET A 47 -6.47 15.07 -0.42
CA MET A 47 -6.71 14.45 -1.72
C MET A 47 -5.40 13.92 -2.33
N ALA A 48 -4.35 14.74 -2.36
CA ALA A 48 -3.04 14.37 -2.87
C ALA A 48 -2.47 13.14 -2.18
N ARG A 49 -2.45 13.15 -0.83
CA ARG A 49 -2.01 12.00 -0.02
C ARG A 49 -2.83 10.76 -0.35
N SER A 50 -4.15 10.88 -0.46
CA SER A 50 -5.03 9.73 -0.75
C SER A 50 -4.76 9.14 -2.14
N ALA A 51 -4.52 9.98 -3.15
CA ALA A 51 -4.19 9.54 -4.49
C ALA A 51 -2.84 8.81 -4.52
N VAL A 52 -1.81 9.40 -3.89
CA VAL A 52 -0.47 8.81 -3.82
C VAL A 52 -0.46 7.53 -2.99
N LEU A 53 -1.18 7.47 -1.86
CA LEU A 53 -1.32 6.26 -1.06
C LEU A 53 -1.85 5.09 -1.91
N ARG A 54 -2.92 5.33 -2.68
CA ARG A 54 -3.52 4.32 -3.56
C ARG A 54 -2.54 3.88 -4.64
N HIS A 55 -1.74 4.79 -5.17
CA HIS A 55 -0.69 4.46 -6.12
C HIS A 55 0.41 3.59 -5.51
N LEU A 56 0.94 3.97 -4.34
CA LEU A 56 1.95 3.20 -3.62
C LEU A 56 1.45 1.79 -3.30
N ASP A 57 0.24 1.66 -2.77
CA ASP A 57 -0.35 0.35 -2.43
C ASP A 57 -0.51 -0.55 -3.66
N ARG A 58 -0.90 0.02 -4.81
CA ARG A 58 -0.99 -0.72 -6.07
C ARG A 58 0.39 -1.17 -6.55
N ARG A 59 1.33 -0.23 -6.69
CA ARG A 59 2.67 -0.50 -7.23
C ARG A 59 3.46 -1.48 -6.36
N ALA A 60 3.41 -1.31 -5.05
CA ALA A 60 4.06 -2.25 -4.13
C ALA A 60 3.40 -3.64 -4.18
N THR A 61 2.08 -3.74 -4.40
CA THR A 61 1.43 -5.05 -4.63
C THR A 61 2.05 -5.76 -5.83
N ASP A 62 2.28 -5.05 -6.93
CA ASP A 62 2.86 -5.62 -8.15
C ASP A 62 4.35 -5.95 -8.00
N LEU A 63 5.11 -5.10 -7.31
CA LEU A 63 6.58 -5.15 -7.28
C LEU A 63 7.15 -5.97 -6.12
N HIS A 64 6.45 -6.08 -4.98
CA HIS A 64 7.02 -6.68 -3.77
C HIS A 64 7.52 -8.14 -3.89
N PRO A 65 7.17 -8.97 -4.89
CA PRO A 65 7.83 -10.26 -5.09
C PRO A 65 9.16 -10.15 -5.86
N GLY A 66 9.32 -9.12 -6.71
CA GLY A 66 10.42 -8.97 -7.67
C GLY A 66 11.60 -8.13 -7.17
N PRO A 67 12.80 -8.25 -7.75
CA PRO A 67 13.98 -7.49 -7.33
C PRO A 67 13.84 -5.97 -7.49
N GLU A 68 12.96 -5.50 -8.38
CA GLU A 68 12.74 -4.08 -8.70
C GLU A 68 12.16 -3.28 -7.54
N PHE A 69 11.56 -3.95 -6.55
CA PHE A 69 10.95 -3.30 -5.39
C PHE A 69 11.92 -2.38 -4.65
N GLU A 70 13.16 -2.80 -4.40
CA GLU A 70 14.10 -2.04 -3.58
C GLU A 70 14.43 -0.69 -4.23
N ALA A 71 14.83 -0.73 -5.51
CA ALA A 71 15.13 0.49 -6.27
C ALA A 71 13.91 1.40 -6.38
N TRP A 72 12.71 0.84 -6.54
CA TRP A 72 11.47 1.61 -6.54
C TRP A 72 11.15 2.23 -5.17
N ALA A 73 11.30 1.47 -4.08
CA ALA A 73 11.02 1.93 -2.72
C ALA A 73 11.98 3.05 -2.29
N ASP A 74 13.27 2.93 -2.65
CA ASP A 74 14.28 3.97 -2.42
C ASP A 74 13.92 5.26 -3.17
N ALA A 75 13.59 5.14 -4.46
CA ALA A 75 13.18 6.29 -5.26
C ALA A 75 11.91 6.96 -4.71
N MET A 76 10.91 6.18 -4.29
CA MET A 76 9.69 6.71 -3.70
C MET A 76 9.93 7.37 -2.33
N THR A 77 10.84 6.83 -1.51
CA THR A 77 11.21 7.41 -0.22
C THR A 77 11.75 8.83 -0.39
N GLY A 78 12.55 9.07 -1.42
CA GLY A 78 13.05 10.40 -1.76
C GLY A 78 11.94 11.42 -2.07
N VAL A 79 10.81 10.97 -2.64
CA VAL A 79 9.71 11.86 -3.02
C VAL A 79 8.70 12.04 -1.89
N VAL A 80 8.38 10.96 -1.16
CA VAL A 80 7.32 11.00 -0.13
C VAL A 80 7.85 11.33 1.27
N GLY A 81 9.16 11.52 1.44
CA GLY A 81 9.80 11.77 2.74
C GLY A 81 9.26 12.97 3.52
N GLY A 82 8.62 13.92 2.84
CA GLY A 82 7.93 15.05 3.49
C GLY A 82 6.58 14.69 4.12
N ASP A 83 6.03 13.50 3.85
CA ASP A 83 4.77 13.02 4.40
C ASP A 83 5.01 11.76 5.28
N PRO A 84 4.93 11.89 6.63
CA PRO A 84 5.19 10.78 7.54
C PRO A 84 4.27 9.58 7.35
N PHE A 85 3.03 9.80 6.88
CA PHE A 85 2.08 8.72 6.67
C PHE A 85 2.44 7.90 5.43
N LEU A 86 2.78 8.55 4.32
CA LEU A 86 3.25 7.86 3.11
C LEU A 86 4.60 7.17 3.33
N THR A 87 5.52 7.83 4.05
CA THR A 87 6.81 7.24 4.43
C THR A 87 6.62 5.97 5.25
N ARG A 88 5.77 6.02 6.28
CA ARG A 88 5.41 4.82 7.07
C ARG A 88 4.83 3.73 6.19
N ARG A 89 3.96 4.08 5.23
CA ARG A 89 3.36 3.08 4.34
C ARG A 89 4.40 2.36 3.46
N LEU A 90 5.43 3.06 2.96
CA LEU A 90 6.52 2.42 2.22
C LEU A 90 7.35 1.46 3.10
N LEU A 91 7.64 1.86 4.34
CA LEU A 91 8.33 1.00 5.30
C LEU A 91 7.49 -0.26 5.63
N GLU A 92 6.19 -0.07 5.81
CA GLU A 92 5.24 -1.16 6.00
C GLU A 92 5.23 -2.14 4.81
N TRP A 93 5.31 -1.63 3.58
CA TRP A 93 5.46 -2.47 2.40
C TRP A 93 6.77 -3.24 2.33
N SER A 94 7.86 -2.63 2.79
CA SER A 94 9.17 -3.28 2.88
C SER A 94 9.14 -4.44 3.87
N LEU A 95 8.44 -4.28 5.01
CA LEU A 95 8.24 -5.37 5.97
C LEU A 95 7.36 -6.50 5.38
N ILE A 96 6.29 -6.16 4.65
CA ILE A 96 5.47 -7.16 3.95
C ILE A 96 6.33 -7.99 2.99
N ARG A 97 7.21 -7.35 2.22
CA ARG A 97 8.14 -8.03 1.31
C ARG A 97 9.05 -9.00 2.06
N VAL A 98 9.70 -8.55 3.14
CA VAL A 98 10.58 -9.42 3.96
C VAL A 98 9.83 -10.68 4.40
N VAL A 99 8.59 -10.49 4.89
CA VAL A 99 7.74 -11.60 5.33
C VAL A 99 7.34 -12.52 4.18
N VAL A 100 6.90 -11.99 3.04
CA VAL A 100 6.44 -12.77 1.87
C VAL A 100 7.60 -13.56 1.27
N LEU A 101 8.81 -12.98 1.23
CA LEU A 101 10.01 -13.64 0.74
C LEU A 101 10.69 -14.56 1.78
N GLU A 102 10.01 -14.82 2.90
CA GLU A 102 10.49 -15.67 4.01
C GLU A 102 11.90 -15.30 4.50
N ARG A 103 12.23 -14.01 4.41
CA ARG A 103 13.48 -13.46 4.94
C ARG A 103 13.34 -13.28 6.45
N PRO A 104 14.44 -13.28 7.23
CA PRO A 104 14.37 -13.02 8.66
C PRO A 104 13.71 -11.67 8.98
N TRP A 105 12.70 -11.69 9.84
CA TRP A 105 11.97 -10.51 10.34
C TRP A 105 11.86 -10.60 11.86
N ARG A 106 11.59 -9.47 12.53
CA ARG A 106 11.39 -9.44 13.98
C ARG A 106 9.90 -9.43 14.31
N PRO A 107 9.42 -10.28 15.23
CA PRO A 107 8.03 -10.25 15.68
C PRO A 107 7.56 -8.87 16.18
N GLY A 108 8.44 -8.11 16.83
CA GLY A 108 8.15 -6.76 17.31
C GLY A 108 7.74 -5.81 16.18
N ASP A 109 8.49 -5.80 15.08
CA ASP A 109 8.25 -4.91 13.93
C ASP A 109 6.84 -5.13 13.35
N LEU A 110 6.39 -6.38 13.31
CA LEU A 110 5.03 -6.74 12.87
C LEU A 110 3.95 -6.39 13.91
N LEU A 111 4.23 -6.56 15.20
CA LEU A 111 3.24 -6.30 16.26
C LEU A 111 3.04 -4.80 16.53
N GLU A 112 4.05 -3.98 16.25
CA GLU A 112 4.01 -2.51 16.41
C GLU A 112 3.52 -1.78 15.15
N SER A 113 3.39 -2.49 14.02
CA SER A 113 2.93 -1.93 12.75
C SER A 113 1.47 -1.47 12.78
N SER A 114 1.04 -0.75 11.75
CA SER A 114 -0.36 -0.32 11.65
C SER A 114 -1.35 -1.48 11.53
N ASP A 115 -2.61 -1.19 11.82
CA ASP A 115 -3.72 -2.12 11.59
C ASP A 115 -3.79 -2.56 10.12
N TRP A 116 -3.45 -1.67 9.18
CA TRP A 116 -3.42 -1.98 7.76
C TRP A 116 -2.34 -3.03 7.45
N LEU A 117 -1.12 -2.86 7.96
CA LEU A 117 -0.05 -3.83 7.72
C LEU A 117 -0.42 -5.18 8.32
N GLN A 118 -0.88 -5.21 9.58
CA GLN A 118 -1.22 -6.48 10.22
C GLN A 118 -2.40 -7.17 9.53
N LEU A 119 -3.39 -6.43 9.04
CA LEU A 119 -4.46 -7.02 8.23
C LEU A 119 -3.94 -7.59 6.92
N LYS A 120 -3.02 -6.89 6.25
CA LYS A 120 -2.41 -7.35 5.00
C LYS A 120 -1.56 -8.60 5.20
N ALA A 121 -0.71 -8.61 6.23
CA ALA A 121 0.11 -9.76 6.61
C ALA A 121 -0.77 -10.95 7.03
N ALA A 122 -1.80 -10.74 7.84
CA ALA A 122 -2.75 -11.79 8.21
C ALA A 122 -3.46 -12.41 7.01
N ALA A 123 -3.60 -11.68 5.90
CA ALA A 123 -4.27 -12.14 4.68
C ALA A 123 -3.35 -12.82 3.67
N THR A 124 -2.05 -12.52 3.66
CA THR A 124 -1.14 -12.87 2.56
C THR A 124 0.11 -13.65 2.99
N SER A 125 0.43 -13.68 4.28
CA SER A 125 1.71 -14.20 4.78
C SER A 125 1.65 -15.66 5.24
N ASN A 126 2.82 -16.24 5.53
CA ASN A 126 3.02 -17.65 5.89
C ASN A 126 2.44 -18.01 7.28
N ALA A 127 2.53 -19.30 7.64
CA ALA A 127 1.95 -19.86 8.86
C ALA A 127 2.48 -19.20 10.14
N GLU A 128 3.77 -18.85 10.20
CA GLU A 128 4.39 -18.22 11.37
C GLU A 128 3.75 -16.85 11.65
N VAL A 129 3.63 -16.01 10.61
CA VAL A 129 3.02 -14.68 10.70
C VAL A 129 1.56 -14.77 11.09
N VAL A 130 0.83 -15.67 10.45
CA VAL A 130 -0.59 -15.87 10.70
C VAL A 130 -0.81 -16.39 12.12
N GLN A 131 0.05 -17.29 12.64
CA GLN A 131 -0.03 -17.73 14.03
C GLN A 131 0.22 -16.57 14.99
N LEU A 132 1.30 -15.81 14.80
CA LEU A 132 1.63 -14.66 15.64
C LEU A 132 0.47 -13.66 15.70
N LEU A 133 -0.10 -13.31 14.55
CA LEU A 133 -1.20 -12.35 14.47
C LEU A 133 -2.52 -12.90 14.99
N ALA A 134 -2.77 -14.21 14.94
CA ALA A 134 -3.95 -14.84 15.54
C ALA A 134 -3.97 -14.71 17.07
N GLU A 135 -2.79 -14.71 17.69
CA GLU A 135 -2.60 -14.62 19.14
C GLU A 135 -2.49 -13.16 19.59
N ARG A 136 -1.62 -12.39 18.94
CA ARG A 136 -1.14 -11.09 19.42
C ARG A 136 -1.50 -9.91 18.53
N GLY A 137 -2.22 -10.13 17.43
CA GLY A 137 -2.66 -9.06 16.53
C GLY A 137 -3.40 -7.95 17.27
N ARG A 138 -3.16 -6.71 16.88
CA ARG A 138 -3.56 -5.49 17.60
C ARG A 138 -5.06 -5.38 17.81
N THR A 139 -5.86 -5.78 16.82
CA THR A 139 -7.33 -5.71 16.89
C THR A 139 -7.99 -7.08 16.79
N LYS A 140 -9.24 -7.16 17.27
CA LYS A 140 -10.07 -8.37 17.12
C LYS A 140 -10.20 -8.80 15.64
N ARG A 141 -10.32 -7.84 14.72
CA ARG A 141 -10.43 -8.10 13.28
C ARG A 141 -9.17 -8.76 12.73
N ILE A 142 -7.99 -8.27 13.11
CA ILE A 142 -6.70 -8.86 12.73
C ILE A 142 -6.61 -10.30 13.23
N ARG A 143 -6.82 -10.51 14.53
CA ARG A 143 -6.77 -11.85 15.15
C ARG A 143 -7.74 -12.83 14.48
N ARG A 144 -8.96 -12.38 14.16
CA ARG A 144 -9.96 -13.20 13.46
C ARG A 144 -9.51 -13.56 12.04
N THR A 145 -9.04 -12.58 11.28
CA THR A 145 -8.56 -12.80 9.89
C THR A 145 -7.43 -13.83 9.88
N ALA A 146 -6.46 -13.67 10.79
CA ALA A 146 -5.36 -14.60 10.92
C ALA A 146 -5.83 -16.03 11.28
N ARG A 147 -6.76 -16.20 12.23
CA ARG A 147 -7.31 -17.53 12.56
C ARG A 147 -7.99 -18.22 11.38
N LEU A 148 -8.71 -17.47 10.55
CA LEU A 148 -9.34 -18.01 9.36
C LEU A 148 -8.30 -18.49 8.34
N ASN A 149 -7.26 -17.69 8.09
CA ASN A 149 -6.18 -18.09 7.18
C ASN A 149 -5.29 -19.21 7.73
N ARG A 150 -5.24 -19.40 9.06
CA ARG A 150 -4.59 -20.57 9.68
C ARG A 150 -5.40 -21.85 9.46
N ALA A 151 -6.73 -21.75 9.51
CA ALA A 151 -7.63 -22.90 9.39
C ALA A 151 -7.85 -23.36 7.94
N TRP A 152 -7.48 -22.51 6.96
CA TRP A 152 -7.59 -22.82 5.53
C TRP A 152 -6.21 -23.04 4.89
N PRO A 153 -5.72 -24.29 4.79
CA PRO A 153 -4.47 -24.62 4.11
C PRO A 153 -4.62 -24.70 2.58
N GLY A 154 -5.48 -23.86 1.97
CA GLY A 154 -5.72 -23.92 0.53
C GLY A 154 -4.49 -23.50 -0.26
N ASP A 155 -3.97 -24.46 -1.03
CA ASP A 155 -2.96 -24.40 -2.10
C ASP A 155 -2.19 -23.08 -2.19
N ARG A 156 -1.02 -23.06 -1.55
CA ARG A 156 0.06 -22.12 -1.86
C ARG A 156 1.25 -22.89 -2.43
#